data_AF-A0A7W1AIP9-F1
#
_entry.id   AF-A0A7W1AIP9-F1
#
_cell.length_a   1.000
_cell.length_b   1.000
_cell.length_c   1.000
_cell.angle_alpha   90.00
_cell.angle_beta   90.00
_cell.angle_gamma   90.00
#
_symmetry.space_group_name_H-M   'P 1'
#
loop_
_entity.id
_entity.type
_entity.pdbx_description
1 polymer ?
#
loop_
_entity_poly.entity_id
_entity_poly.type
_entity_poly.pdbx_seq_one_letter_code
_entity_poly.pdbx_strand_id
1 'polypeptide(L)'
;VKPGIVVTITGKPAGALGVGEHTVEVGTTLAVPQDSVATIARGGATIATAGPSEVRILDRLAIISGAATLQAEAADAVATIPGGSVTARTGGAATATVDKTGTQVTAQRGTVEIATASGTEQLAPGETATVTAKGTIERLPPPPKKTVATFDAGESPTIHDARAPAPLRVRFGAACAGAGIVELAKDRAFKRIVARSGGSAGANVLVAPGTFHYRVRCPQGKGASGTVRVAKDAGTRPLPKVAARTFVELDGREYQILYQNLLPEISLSWKNAPRSLRYTFVVKPPSGAEKRITSMSSATTLEAGEIREGKYTTWAELDNGRKSEASRIVMELDNAAPSISIDRVTVDNGFLRVSGSAIEGTTVSVTNIPVELDRHRRFSATLPPESDDEAPAVRIAHAKSGIHYYVVRDAAQR
;
A
#
# COMPACT_ATOMS: atom_id res chain seq x y z
N VAL A 1 49.16 14.61 13.77
CA VAL A 1 48.65 13.49 14.60
C VAL A 1 47.42 12.94 13.92
N LYS A 2 47.38 11.66 13.53
CA LYS A 2 46.13 11.08 13.01
C LYS A 2 45.13 11.08 14.19
N PRO A 3 43.90 11.61 14.03
CA PRO A 3 42.92 11.55 15.10
C PRO A 3 42.72 10.10 15.51
N GLY A 4 42.75 9.85 16.82
CA GLY A 4 42.54 8.51 17.39
C GLY A 4 41.18 7.95 16.97
N ILE A 5 41.06 6.63 16.93
CA ILE A 5 39.78 5.96 16.66
C ILE A 5 39.05 5.84 17.99
N VAL A 6 37.90 6.51 18.09
CA VAL A 6 37.07 6.52 19.28
C VAL A 6 35.93 5.52 19.09
N VAL A 7 35.79 4.61 20.04
CA VAL A 7 34.71 3.62 20.10
C VAL A 7 33.90 3.84 21.35
N THR A 8 32.59 4.01 21.18
CA THR A 8 31.64 4.10 22.29
C THR A 8 30.79 2.85 22.33
N ILE A 9 30.83 2.12 23.44
CA ILE A 9 30.03 0.93 23.69
C ILE A 9 28.85 1.27 24.59
N THR A 10 27.65 0.85 24.20
CA THR A 10 26.42 0.95 24.99
C THR A 10 25.76 -0.43 25.10
N GLY A 11 25.06 -0.69 26.22
CA GLY A 11 24.46 -2.00 26.49
C GLY A 11 25.38 -2.90 27.30
N LYS A 12 25.84 -4.01 26.72
CA LYS A 12 26.78 -4.96 27.34
C LYS A 12 28.21 -4.72 26.82
N PRO A 13 29.25 -5.14 27.55
CA PRO A 13 30.64 -5.08 27.08
C PRO A 13 30.85 -5.80 25.74
N ALA A 14 31.69 -5.23 24.87
CA ALA A 14 32.02 -5.79 23.57
C ALA A 14 33.44 -6.40 23.63
N GLY A 15 33.53 -7.69 23.99
CA GLY A 15 34.80 -8.35 24.24
C GLY A 15 35.52 -7.76 25.46
N ALA A 16 36.75 -7.27 25.26
CA ALA A 16 37.56 -6.65 26.31
C ALA A 16 37.17 -5.19 26.61
N LEU A 17 36.34 -4.56 25.78
CA LEU A 17 35.90 -3.18 25.99
C LEU A 17 34.63 -3.14 26.83
N GLY A 18 34.70 -2.48 27.99
CA GLY A 18 33.54 -2.19 28.84
C GLY A 18 32.58 -1.18 28.19
N VAL A 19 31.46 -0.91 28.84
CA VAL A 19 30.55 0.18 28.44
C VAL A 19 31.27 1.52 28.61
N GLY A 20 31.07 2.45 27.67
CA GLY A 20 31.70 3.77 27.69
C GLY A 20 32.55 4.05 26.45
N GLU A 21 33.34 5.12 26.52
CA GLU A 21 34.22 5.57 25.44
C GLU A 21 35.63 4.98 25.60
N HIS A 22 36.19 4.50 24.49
CA HIS A 22 37.51 3.88 24.43
C HIS A 22 38.28 4.38 23.21
N THR A 23 39.57 4.64 23.38
CA THR A 23 40.49 4.77 22.25
C THR A 23 41.04 3.40 21.92
N VAL A 24 41.01 3.01 20.65
CA VAL A 24 41.42 1.69 20.19
C VAL A 24 42.45 1.77 19.07
N GLU A 25 43.31 0.77 19.02
CA GLU A 25 44.34 0.65 18.00
C GLU A 25 43.81 0.03 16.71
N VAL A 26 44.52 0.30 15.61
CA VAL A 26 44.31 -0.40 14.35
C VAL A 26 44.65 -1.88 14.54
N GLY A 27 43.78 -2.76 14.07
CA GLY A 27 43.88 -4.21 14.17
C GLY A 27 42.89 -4.82 15.16
N THR A 28 42.29 -4.03 16.06
CA THR A 28 41.35 -4.51 17.08
C THR A 28 40.09 -5.10 16.45
N THR A 29 39.74 -6.33 16.86
CA THR A 29 38.46 -6.97 16.55
C THR A 29 37.47 -6.72 17.68
N LEU A 30 36.26 -6.32 17.33
CA LEU A 30 35.15 -6.09 18.26
C LEU A 30 34.02 -7.07 17.96
N ALA A 31 33.73 -7.92 18.93
CA ALA A 31 32.51 -8.73 18.95
C ALA A 31 31.46 -8.00 19.78
N VAL A 32 30.40 -7.52 19.12
CA VAL A 32 29.32 -6.76 19.75
C VAL A 32 28.17 -7.73 20.07
N PRO A 33 27.88 -8.00 21.35
CA PRO A 33 26.85 -8.97 21.72
C PRO A 33 25.44 -8.40 21.55
N GLN A 34 24.46 -9.29 21.55
CA GLN A 34 23.05 -8.92 21.49
C GLN A 34 22.69 -7.85 22.55
N ASP A 35 21.82 -6.91 22.14
CA ASP A 35 21.37 -5.75 22.93
C ASP A 35 22.47 -4.71 23.21
N SER A 36 23.52 -4.68 22.39
CA SER A 36 24.62 -3.71 22.51
C SER A 36 24.86 -2.99 21.19
N VAL A 37 25.39 -1.77 21.27
CA VAL A 37 25.76 -0.96 20.11
C VAL A 37 27.18 -0.44 20.30
N ALA A 38 28.01 -0.62 19.27
CA ALA A 38 29.32 0.03 19.17
C ALA A 38 29.25 1.14 18.14
N THR A 39 29.58 2.37 18.56
CA THR A 39 29.67 3.54 17.68
C THR A 39 31.13 3.90 17.49
N ILE A 40 31.58 3.96 16.24
CA ILE A 40 32.98 4.15 15.86
C ILE A 40 33.07 5.47 15.11
N ALA A 41 33.75 6.45 15.68
CA ALA A 41 33.87 7.79 15.11
C ALA A 41 35.31 8.05 14.64
N ARG A 42 35.46 8.56 13.42
CA ARG A 42 36.76 8.94 12.87
C ARG A 42 36.63 10.05 11.84
N GLY A 43 37.27 11.19 12.11
CA GLY A 43 37.44 12.26 11.11
C GLY A 43 36.13 12.81 10.52
N GLY A 44 35.04 12.85 11.30
CA GLY A 44 33.74 13.35 10.83
C GLY A 44 32.83 12.30 10.19
N ALA A 45 33.27 11.04 10.12
CA ALA A 45 32.45 9.88 9.78
C ALA A 45 32.13 9.06 11.04
N THR A 46 30.92 8.50 11.09
CA THR A 46 30.46 7.63 12.17
C THR A 46 29.95 6.32 11.59
N ILE A 47 30.37 5.20 12.18
CA ILE A 47 29.84 3.88 11.85
C ILE A 47 29.33 3.24 13.13
N ALA A 48 28.05 2.87 13.15
CA ALA A 48 27.42 2.22 14.29
C ALA A 48 27.06 0.77 13.93
N THR A 49 27.40 -0.19 14.79
CA THR A 49 27.04 -1.60 14.61
C THR A 49 26.29 -2.10 15.84
N ALA A 50 25.19 -2.81 15.63
CA ALA A 50 24.38 -3.40 16.68
C ALA A 50 24.66 -4.90 16.78
N GLY A 51 24.66 -5.45 17.99
CA GLY A 51 24.91 -6.86 18.19
C GLY A 51 23.68 -7.75 17.94
N PRO A 52 23.87 -9.01 17.53
CA PRO A 52 25.15 -9.70 17.34
C PRO A 52 25.87 -9.25 16.05
N SER A 53 27.11 -8.78 16.19
CA SER A 53 27.97 -8.41 15.06
C SER A 53 29.44 -8.59 15.40
N GLU A 54 30.26 -8.73 14.36
CA GLU A 54 31.71 -8.76 14.45
C GLU A 54 32.29 -7.78 13.45
N VAL A 55 33.13 -6.87 13.95
CA VAL A 55 33.82 -5.87 13.13
C VAL A 55 35.29 -5.81 13.48
N ARG A 56 36.12 -5.43 12.53
CA ARG A 56 37.56 -5.22 12.75
C ARG A 56 37.94 -3.80 12.37
N ILE A 57 38.64 -3.14 13.27
CA ILE A 57 39.11 -1.78 13.09
C ILE A 57 40.42 -1.83 12.32
N LEU A 58 40.44 -1.35 11.08
CA LEU A 58 41.65 -1.23 10.27
C LEU A 58 41.94 0.26 10.03
N ASP A 59 42.61 0.57 8.91
CA ASP A 59 42.60 1.92 8.35
C ASP A 59 41.18 2.38 7.96
N ARG A 60 40.26 1.43 7.77
CA ARG A 60 38.81 1.57 7.60
C ARG A 60 38.10 0.54 8.49
N LEU A 61 36.79 0.65 8.71
CA LEU A 61 36.07 -0.41 9.43
C LEU A 61 35.87 -1.61 8.51
N ALA A 62 36.22 -2.82 8.92
CA ALA A 62 35.82 -4.04 8.24
C ALA A 62 34.63 -4.69 8.94
N ILE A 63 33.53 -4.91 8.22
CA ILE A 63 32.34 -5.59 8.73
C ILE A 63 32.47 -7.07 8.41
N ILE A 64 32.67 -7.90 9.44
CA ILE A 64 32.87 -9.35 9.28
C ILE A 64 31.51 -10.07 9.28
N SER A 65 30.62 -9.70 10.20
CA SER A 65 29.26 -10.24 10.28
C SER A 65 28.32 -9.26 11.00
N GLY A 66 27.01 -9.38 10.74
CA GLY A 66 25.98 -8.54 11.37
C GLY A 66 25.68 -7.28 10.56
N ALA A 67 25.18 -6.22 11.21
CA ALA A 67 24.71 -5.01 10.53
C ALA A 67 25.42 -3.75 11.04
N ALA A 68 25.86 -2.91 10.11
CA ALA A 68 26.44 -1.60 10.39
C ALA A 68 25.70 -0.49 9.64
N THR A 69 25.61 0.68 10.27
CA THR A 69 25.09 1.94 9.71
C THR A 69 26.26 2.90 9.54
N LEU A 70 26.49 3.36 8.32
CA LEU A 70 27.52 4.34 7.97
C LEU A 70 26.85 5.71 7.84
N GLN A 71 27.39 6.71 8.53
CA GLN A 71 26.94 8.11 8.48
C GLN A 71 28.13 9.00 8.13
N ALA A 72 28.03 9.68 6.98
CA ALA A 72 29.08 10.51 6.42
C ALA A 72 28.72 11.99 6.58
N GLU A 73 28.72 12.50 7.82
CA GLU A 73 28.24 13.88 8.09
C GLU A 73 29.23 14.93 7.57
N ALA A 74 30.51 14.87 7.97
CA ALA A 74 31.53 15.83 7.57
C ALA A 74 32.64 15.24 6.68
N ALA A 75 32.69 13.92 6.53
CA ALA A 75 33.61 13.20 5.66
C ALA A 75 32.99 11.88 5.19
N ASP A 76 33.55 11.31 4.14
CA ASP A 76 33.12 10.00 3.63
C ASP A 76 33.27 8.91 4.71
N ALA A 77 32.20 8.13 4.88
CA ALA A 77 32.20 6.96 5.76
C ALA A 77 32.47 5.71 4.91
N VAL A 78 33.59 5.04 5.17
CA VAL A 78 34.04 3.89 4.37
C VAL A 78 34.13 2.64 5.23
N ALA A 79 33.52 1.55 4.76
CA ALA A 79 33.67 0.23 5.35
C ALA A 79 34.09 -0.82 4.32
N THR A 80 34.98 -1.72 4.72
CA THR A 80 35.30 -2.96 3.99
C THR A 80 34.24 -4.01 4.31
N ILE A 81 33.78 -4.73 3.30
CA ILE A 81 32.79 -5.80 3.39
C ILE A 81 33.30 -7.04 2.63
N PRO A 82 32.79 -8.24 2.89
CA PRO A 82 33.11 -9.39 2.06
C PRO A 82 32.84 -9.10 0.57
N GLY A 83 33.88 -9.25 -0.25
CA GLY A 83 33.83 -9.00 -1.70
C GLY A 83 34.13 -7.56 -2.15
N GLY A 84 34.30 -6.59 -1.24
CA GLY A 84 34.60 -5.21 -1.64
C GLY A 84 34.55 -4.17 -0.53
N SER A 85 34.06 -2.98 -0.85
CA SER A 85 33.91 -1.87 0.08
C SER A 85 32.66 -1.04 -0.22
N VAL A 86 32.15 -0.37 0.81
CA VAL A 86 31.03 0.56 0.76
C VAL A 86 31.50 1.92 1.22
N THR A 87 31.19 2.95 0.45
CA THR A 87 31.45 4.35 0.78
C THR A 87 30.14 5.11 0.79
N ALA A 88 29.70 5.57 1.96
CA ALA A 88 28.71 6.65 2.02
C ALA A 88 29.48 7.97 1.81
N ARG A 89 29.17 8.68 0.72
CA ARG A 89 29.78 9.99 0.43
C ARG A 89 29.30 11.03 1.43
N THR A 90 30.05 12.11 1.61
CA THR A 90 29.70 13.23 2.50
C THR A 90 28.25 13.71 2.27
N GLY A 91 27.48 13.89 3.35
CA GLY A 91 26.02 14.10 3.39
C GLY A 91 25.19 12.82 3.29
N GLY A 92 25.82 11.68 2.99
CA GLY A 92 25.19 10.39 2.75
C GLY A 92 25.13 9.48 3.99
N ALA A 93 24.32 8.44 3.88
CA ALA A 93 24.19 7.39 4.87
C ALA A 93 23.86 6.06 4.19
N ALA A 94 24.39 4.97 4.74
CA ALA A 94 24.17 3.62 4.24
C ALA A 94 23.97 2.62 5.38
N THR A 95 23.29 1.51 5.11
CA THR A 95 23.35 0.31 5.94
C THR A 95 23.96 -0.84 5.17
N ALA A 96 24.86 -1.58 5.81
CA ALA A 96 25.44 -2.80 5.29
C ALA A 96 25.16 -3.95 6.27
N THR A 97 24.52 -5.00 5.77
CA THR A 97 24.23 -6.23 6.54
C THR A 97 24.96 -7.40 5.90
N VAL A 98 25.85 -8.02 6.65
CA VAL A 98 26.66 -9.17 6.21
C VAL A 98 26.07 -10.45 6.80
N ASP A 99 25.69 -11.37 5.91
CA ASP A 99 25.22 -12.71 6.25
C ASP A 99 25.89 -13.80 5.38
N LYS A 100 25.38 -15.03 5.45
CA LYS A 100 25.94 -16.18 4.72
C LYS A 100 25.76 -16.09 3.19
N THR A 101 24.82 -15.28 2.72
CA THR A 101 24.49 -15.10 1.30
C THR A 101 25.28 -13.97 0.65
N GLY A 102 25.72 -12.99 1.45
CA GLY A 102 26.56 -11.89 1.01
C GLY A 102 26.39 -10.66 1.90
N THR A 103 26.73 -9.50 1.34
CA THR A 103 26.51 -8.21 1.98
C THR A 103 25.39 -7.44 1.29
N GLN A 104 24.27 -7.26 1.97
CA GLN A 104 23.22 -6.37 1.50
C GLN A 104 23.56 -4.92 1.90
N VAL A 105 23.70 -4.05 0.91
CA VAL A 105 23.99 -2.63 1.07
C VAL A 105 22.78 -1.83 0.63
N THR A 106 22.32 -0.91 1.48
CA THR A 106 21.19 -0.01 1.19
C THR A 106 21.62 1.43 1.39
N ALA A 107 21.41 2.27 0.38
CA ALA A 107 21.59 3.71 0.53
C ALA A 107 20.40 4.31 1.27
N GLN A 108 20.65 5.01 2.37
CA GLN A 108 19.59 5.68 3.14
C GLN A 108 19.40 7.13 2.71
N ARG A 109 20.51 7.83 2.46
CA ARG A 109 20.55 9.24 2.06
C ARG A 109 21.83 9.48 1.25
N GLY A 110 21.81 10.49 0.39
CA GLY A 110 22.95 10.86 -0.45
C GLY A 110 23.36 9.74 -1.41
N THR A 111 24.57 9.85 -1.95
CA THR A 111 25.14 8.85 -2.84
C THR A 111 25.95 7.84 -2.03
N VAL A 112 25.72 6.55 -2.29
CA VAL A 112 26.52 5.45 -1.75
C VAL A 112 27.20 4.73 -2.89
N GLU A 113 28.48 4.47 -2.75
CA GLU A 113 29.29 3.76 -3.74
C GLU A 113 29.68 2.39 -3.20
N ILE A 114 29.56 1.38 -4.04
CA ILE A 114 30.06 0.03 -3.80
C ILE A 114 31.19 -0.22 -4.78
N ALA A 115 32.38 -0.53 -4.27
CA ALA A 115 33.53 -0.88 -5.09
C ALA A 115 33.96 -2.32 -4.81
N THR A 116 34.02 -3.14 -5.85
CA THR A 116 34.46 -4.54 -5.81
C THR A 116 35.52 -4.80 -6.88
N ALA A 117 36.07 -6.02 -6.92
CA ALA A 117 36.98 -6.42 -7.98
C ALA A 117 36.31 -6.45 -9.38
N SER A 118 34.98 -6.58 -9.45
CA SER A 118 34.25 -6.62 -10.73
C SER A 118 33.84 -5.23 -11.25
N GLY A 119 33.97 -4.18 -10.45
CA GLY A 119 33.58 -2.83 -10.85
C GLY A 119 33.14 -1.95 -9.68
N THR A 120 32.59 -0.78 -10.03
CA THR A 120 32.04 0.18 -9.08
C THR A 120 30.59 0.48 -9.45
N GLU A 121 29.74 0.58 -8.44
CA GLU A 121 28.32 0.84 -8.59
C GLU A 121 27.87 1.96 -7.65
N GLN A 122 27.02 2.86 -8.12
CA GLN A 122 26.42 3.90 -7.31
C GLN A 122 24.97 3.58 -6.98
N LEU A 123 24.62 3.73 -5.70
CA LEU A 123 23.27 3.61 -5.17
C LEU A 123 22.73 4.99 -4.82
N ALA A 124 21.59 5.32 -5.42
CA ALA A 124 20.77 6.45 -5.01
C ALA A 124 19.96 6.11 -3.74
N PRO A 125 19.45 7.11 -3.00
CA PRO A 125 18.66 6.86 -1.79
C PRO A 125 17.52 5.85 -2.01
N GLY A 126 17.46 4.85 -1.14
CA GLY A 126 16.51 3.73 -1.14
C GLY A 126 16.87 2.58 -2.08
N GLU A 127 17.91 2.70 -2.91
CA GLU A 127 18.39 1.57 -3.70
C GLU A 127 19.15 0.57 -2.84
N THR A 128 19.10 -0.70 -3.25
CA THR A 128 19.76 -1.83 -2.58
C THR A 128 20.57 -2.62 -3.59
N ALA A 129 21.74 -3.06 -3.16
CA ALA A 129 22.51 -4.08 -3.87
C ALA A 129 22.98 -5.16 -2.89
N THR A 130 23.15 -6.37 -3.40
CA THR A 130 23.80 -7.48 -2.71
C THR A 130 25.19 -7.67 -3.31
N VAL A 131 26.22 -7.64 -2.47
CA VAL A 131 27.59 -7.96 -2.84
C VAL A 131 27.89 -9.38 -2.40
N THR A 132 28.17 -10.27 -3.34
CA THR A 132 28.56 -11.65 -3.00
C THR A 132 29.97 -11.69 -2.43
N ALA A 133 30.34 -12.77 -1.73
CA ALA A 133 31.71 -12.94 -1.24
C ALA A 133 32.78 -12.94 -2.35
N LYS A 134 32.39 -13.21 -3.61
CA LYS A 134 33.26 -13.14 -4.79
C LYS A 134 33.38 -11.73 -5.38
N GLY A 135 32.67 -10.75 -4.82
CA GLY A 135 32.66 -9.36 -5.27
C GLY A 135 31.69 -9.08 -6.42
N THR A 136 30.80 -10.01 -6.77
CA THR A 136 29.73 -9.71 -7.75
C THR A 136 28.68 -8.81 -7.10
N ILE A 137 28.24 -7.77 -7.80
CA ILE A 137 27.19 -6.86 -7.35
C ILE A 137 25.88 -7.23 -8.04
N GLU A 138 24.86 -7.57 -7.27
CA GLU A 138 23.51 -7.86 -7.74
C GLU A 138 22.56 -6.75 -7.27
N ARG A 139 21.92 -6.04 -8.21
CA ARG A 139 20.97 -4.97 -7.88
C ARG A 139 19.53 -5.42 -8.05
N LEU A 140 18.66 -4.86 -7.21
CA LEU A 140 17.25 -4.80 -7.56
C LEU A 140 17.08 -3.86 -8.78
N PRO A 141 16.12 -4.14 -9.68
CA PRO A 141 15.81 -3.23 -10.77
C PRO A 141 15.55 -1.81 -10.23
N PRO A 142 16.07 -0.76 -10.90
CA PRO A 142 15.85 0.60 -10.46
C PRO A 142 14.35 0.93 -10.47
N PRO A 143 13.89 1.83 -9.59
CA PRO A 143 12.50 2.24 -9.59
C PRO A 143 12.12 2.92 -10.92
N PRO A 144 10.84 2.85 -11.32
CA PRO A 144 10.40 3.48 -12.56
C PRO A 144 10.55 5.00 -12.47
N LYS A 145 11.06 5.61 -13.55
CA LYS A 145 11.27 7.07 -13.62
C LYS A 145 9.96 7.85 -13.70
N LYS A 146 8.96 7.29 -14.38
CA LYS A 146 7.62 7.85 -14.50
C LYS A 146 6.59 6.93 -13.82
N THR A 147 5.46 7.50 -13.42
CA THR A 147 4.40 6.81 -12.70
C THR A 147 3.06 7.02 -13.36
N VAL A 148 2.12 6.10 -13.18
CA VAL A 148 0.74 6.21 -13.71
C VAL A 148 -0.29 6.58 -12.67
N ALA A 149 0.11 6.60 -11.39
CA ALA A 149 -0.72 7.05 -10.30
C ALA A 149 0.17 7.42 -9.10
N THR A 150 -0.29 8.43 -8.36
CA THR A 150 0.28 8.84 -7.09
C THR A 150 -0.77 8.68 -5.99
N PHE A 151 -0.40 8.09 -4.85
CA PHE A 151 -1.27 7.95 -3.68
C PHE A 151 -0.53 8.31 -2.39
N ASP A 152 -1.27 8.66 -1.35
CA ASP A 152 -0.68 9.10 -0.09
C ASP A 152 -0.23 7.93 0.80
N ALA A 153 0.90 8.12 1.48
CA ALA A 153 1.40 7.17 2.45
C ALA A 153 0.38 6.94 3.57
N GLY A 154 0.06 5.67 3.82
CA GLY A 154 -1.00 5.25 4.74
C GLY A 154 -2.30 4.85 4.04
N GLU A 155 -2.52 5.26 2.78
CA GLU A 155 -3.65 4.76 2.00
C GLU A 155 -3.50 3.26 1.72
N SER A 156 -4.62 2.58 1.50
CA SER A 156 -4.63 1.18 1.05
C SER A 156 -5.40 1.01 -0.27
N PRO A 157 -4.85 1.50 -1.40
CA PRO A 157 -5.60 1.62 -2.63
C PRO A 157 -5.65 0.33 -3.46
N THR A 158 -6.71 0.21 -4.26
CA THR A 158 -6.76 -0.72 -5.39
C THR A 158 -6.52 0.03 -6.69
N ILE A 159 -5.44 -0.31 -7.40
CA ILE A 159 -5.08 0.21 -8.71
C ILE A 159 -5.63 -0.72 -9.78
N HIS A 160 -6.37 -0.18 -10.72
CA HIS A 160 -6.85 -0.84 -11.92
C HIS A 160 -6.02 -0.36 -13.10
N ASP A 161 -5.12 -1.21 -13.59
CA ASP A 161 -4.28 -0.94 -14.76
C ASP A 161 -4.26 -2.15 -15.68
N ALA A 162 -4.86 -2.02 -16.86
CA ALA A 162 -4.88 -3.05 -17.89
C ALA A 162 -3.47 -3.48 -18.34
N ARG A 163 -2.45 -2.62 -18.19
CA ARG A 163 -1.05 -2.88 -18.58
C ARG A 163 -0.12 -3.17 -17.39
N ALA A 164 -0.66 -3.61 -16.26
CA ALA A 164 0.16 -3.95 -15.09
C ALA A 164 1.33 -4.91 -15.47
N PRO A 165 2.54 -4.74 -14.90
CA PRO A 165 2.86 -4.02 -13.65
C PRO A 165 2.67 -2.50 -13.69
N ALA A 166 2.13 -1.94 -12.61
CA ALA A 166 1.82 -0.52 -12.53
C ALA A 166 2.98 0.25 -11.86
N PRO A 167 3.56 1.27 -12.50
CA PRO A 167 4.53 2.15 -11.85
C PRO A 167 3.78 3.19 -11.00
N LEU A 168 3.94 3.15 -9.69
CA LEU A 168 3.19 3.98 -8.74
C LEU A 168 4.13 4.88 -7.96
N ARG A 169 3.64 6.04 -7.53
CA ARG A 169 4.32 6.90 -6.56
C ARG A 169 3.60 6.88 -5.23
N VAL A 170 4.33 6.61 -4.16
CA VAL A 170 3.84 6.82 -2.79
C VAL A 170 4.30 8.20 -2.33
N ARG A 171 3.37 9.14 -2.15
CA ARG A 171 3.65 10.49 -1.64
C ARG A 171 3.75 10.43 -0.12
N PHE A 172 4.81 11.02 0.43
CA PHE A 172 5.08 10.92 1.86
C PHE A 172 4.19 11.84 2.71
N GLY A 173 3.95 13.06 2.24
CA GLY A 173 3.10 14.04 2.93
C GLY A 173 3.47 14.20 4.41
N ALA A 174 2.45 14.26 5.28
CA ALA A 174 2.64 14.39 6.72
C ALA A 174 3.26 13.15 7.39
N ALA A 175 3.28 11.99 6.73
CA ALA A 175 3.85 10.77 7.31
C ALA A 175 5.39 10.81 7.37
N CYS A 176 6.02 11.61 6.51
CA CYS A 176 7.46 11.78 6.42
C CYS A 176 7.81 13.25 6.12
N ALA A 177 8.30 13.98 7.12
CA ALA A 177 8.85 15.32 6.91
C ALA A 177 10.20 15.21 6.18
N GLY A 178 10.17 15.18 4.85
CA GLY A 178 11.35 15.07 3.99
C GLY A 178 11.59 13.66 3.47
N ALA A 179 12.86 13.24 3.47
CA ALA A 179 13.26 12.00 2.81
C ALA A 179 12.66 10.74 3.45
N GLY A 180 12.29 9.77 2.63
CA GLY A 180 11.70 8.51 3.04
C GLY A 180 12.01 7.38 2.07
N ILE A 181 11.82 6.15 2.56
CA ILE A 181 12.04 4.92 1.78
C ILE A 181 10.77 4.10 1.78
N VAL A 182 10.27 3.74 0.60
CA VAL A 182 9.17 2.78 0.41
C VAL A 182 9.75 1.38 0.30
N GLU A 183 9.21 0.46 1.08
CA GLU A 183 9.46 -0.98 0.94
C GLU A 183 8.15 -1.67 0.56
N LEU A 184 8.22 -2.59 -0.41
CA LEU A 184 7.11 -3.41 -0.87
C LEU A 184 7.41 -4.89 -0.58
N ALA A 185 6.44 -5.61 -0.04
CA ALA A 185 6.54 -7.05 0.26
C ALA A 185 5.22 -7.78 -0.02
N LYS A 186 5.29 -9.10 -0.17
CA LYS A 186 4.08 -9.96 -0.28
C LYS A 186 3.45 -10.28 1.07
N ASP A 187 4.20 -10.10 2.16
CA ASP A 187 3.78 -10.43 3.52
C ASP A 187 3.91 -9.22 4.45
N ARG A 188 3.07 -9.16 5.49
CA ARG A 188 3.06 -8.08 6.49
C ARG A 188 4.32 -8.02 7.35
N ALA A 189 5.06 -9.13 7.46
CA ALA A 189 6.29 -9.18 8.24
C ALA A 189 7.49 -8.62 7.44
N PHE A 190 7.32 -8.32 6.15
CA PHE A 190 8.37 -7.86 5.25
C PHE A 190 9.59 -8.78 5.26
N LYS A 191 9.37 -10.11 5.34
CA LYS A 191 10.44 -11.11 5.32
C LYS A 191 11.23 -11.05 4.02
N ARG A 192 10.53 -10.78 2.90
CA ARG A 192 11.14 -10.58 1.59
C ARG A 192 10.61 -9.31 0.95
N ILE A 193 11.51 -8.33 0.81
CA ILE A 193 11.24 -7.09 0.08
C ILE A 193 11.38 -7.37 -1.41
N VAL A 194 10.35 -7.04 -2.18
CA VAL A 194 10.31 -7.25 -3.64
C VAL A 194 10.60 -5.98 -4.43
N ALA A 195 10.42 -4.82 -3.81
CA ALA A 195 10.83 -3.53 -4.34
C ALA A 195 11.18 -2.59 -3.18
N ARG A 196 12.19 -1.75 -3.39
CA ARG A 196 12.58 -0.68 -2.45
C ARG A 196 13.01 0.54 -3.25
N SER A 197 12.59 1.72 -2.82
CA SER A 197 12.98 2.98 -3.42
C SER A 197 12.87 4.13 -2.44
N GLY A 198 13.66 5.18 -2.64
CA GLY A 198 13.67 6.36 -1.79
C GLY A 198 13.42 7.64 -2.58
N GLY A 199 13.15 8.71 -1.85
CA GLY A 199 13.01 10.06 -2.40
C GLY A 199 12.81 11.11 -1.32
N SER A 200 12.65 12.38 -1.70
CA SER A 200 12.52 13.52 -0.78
C SER A 200 11.08 13.89 -0.45
N ALA A 201 10.13 13.59 -1.34
CA ALA A 201 8.69 13.89 -1.15
C ALA A 201 7.79 12.68 -1.46
N GLY A 202 8.37 11.61 -1.98
CA GLY A 202 7.73 10.37 -2.33
C GLY A 202 8.72 9.46 -3.04
N ALA A 203 8.37 8.18 -3.20
CA ALA A 203 9.20 7.23 -3.95
C ALA A 203 8.35 6.42 -4.93
N ASN A 204 8.98 6.08 -6.06
CA ASN A 204 8.33 5.36 -7.15
C ASN A 204 8.58 3.86 -6.98
N VAL A 205 7.57 3.02 -7.18
CA VAL A 205 7.65 1.56 -7.08
C VAL A 205 6.93 0.91 -8.25
N LEU A 206 7.49 -0.17 -8.80
CA LEU A 206 6.81 -0.97 -9.80
C LEU A 206 6.06 -2.11 -9.09
N VAL A 207 4.73 -2.12 -9.21
CA VAL A 207 3.89 -3.08 -8.49
C VAL A 207 3.27 -4.06 -9.50
N ALA A 208 3.63 -5.33 -9.35
CA ALA A 208 3.05 -6.41 -10.15
C ALA A 208 1.55 -6.62 -9.82
N PRO A 209 0.79 -7.30 -10.69
CA PRO A 209 -0.58 -7.69 -10.37
C PRO A 209 -0.66 -8.50 -9.06
N GLY A 210 -1.70 -8.24 -8.26
CA GLY A 210 -1.93 -8.90 -6.97
C GLY A 210 -1.95 -7.92 -5.79
N THR A 211 -1.87 -8.45 -4.57
CA THR A 211 -1.88 -7.67 -3.32
C THR A 211 -0.50 -7.64 -2.70
N PHE A 212 -0.06 -6.45 -2.30
CA PHE A 212 1.23 -6.22 -1.66
C PHE A 212 1.07 -5.34 -0.41
N HIS A 213 1.91 -5.59 0.58
CA HIS A 213 2.09 -4.73 1.74
C HIS A 213 3.18 -3.73 1.45
N TYR A 214 2.98 -2.47 1.83
CA TYR A 214 4.02 -1.47 1.77
C TYR A 214 4.19 -0.76 3.11
N ARG A 215 5.40 -0.26 3.34
CA ARG A 215 5.67 0.67 4.44
C ARG A 215 6.63 1.75 3.98
N VAL A 216 6.42 2.95 4.52
CA VAL A 216 7.29 4.11 4.38
C VAL A 216 8.13 4.20 5.64
N ARG A 217 9.45 4.11 5.49
CA ARG A 217 10.42 4.34 6.56
C ARG A 217 10.91 5.79 6.49
N CYS A 218 10.85 6.47 7.63
CA CYS A 218 11.23 7.86 7.76
C CYS A 218 12.42 7.99 8.73
N PRO A 219 13.45 8.77 8.41
CA PRO A 219 14.56 9.01 9.33
C PRO A 219 14.14 9.65 10.66
N GLN A 220 13.11 10.52 10.64
CA GLN A 220 12.66 11.28 11.82
C GLN A 220 11.14 11.16 12.07
N GLY A 221 10.52 10.02 11.79
CA GLY A 221 9.08 9.86 11.97
C GLY A 221 8.62 8.42 12.13
N LYS A 222 7.35 8.25 12.50
CA LYS A 222 6.72 6.92 12.63
C LYS A 222 6.53 6.24 11.27
N GLY A 223 6.63 6.98 10.18
CA GLY A 223 6.33 6.49 8.83
C GLY A 223 4.83 6.18 8.67
N ALA A 224 4.52 5.40 7.66
CA ALA A 224 3.17 4.91 7.42
C ALA A 224 3.23 3.53 6.75
N SER A 225 2.12 2.80 6.77
CA SER A 225 2.02 1.52 6.10
C SER A 225 0.61 1.32 5.55
N GLY A 226 0.49 0.41 4.59
CA GLY A 226 -0.79 0.08 3.97
C GLY A 226 -0.68 -1.13 3.06
N THR A 227 -1.73 -1.35 2.29
CA THR A 227 -1.77 -2.39 1.25
C THR A 227 -2.08 -1.78 -0.10
N VAL A 228 -1.33 -2.16 -1.13
CA VAL A 228 -1.66 -1.82 -2.50
C VAL A 228 -2.10 -3.09 -3.22
N ARG A 229 -3.25 -3.02 -3.90
CA ARG A 229 -3.72 -4.08 -4.78
C ARG A 229 -3.65 -3.59 -6.21
N VAL A 230 -3.09 -4.37 -7.13
CA VAL A 230 -3.09 -4.07 -8.56
C VAL A 230 -3.91 -5.12 -9.30
N ALA A 231 -4.94 -4.67 -9.99
CA ALA A 231 -5.81 -5.48 -10.83
C ALA A 231 -5.57 -5.15 -12.32
N LYS A 232 -5.59 -6.19 -13.18
CA LYS A 232 -5.57 -6.03 -14.64
C LYS A 232 -6.98 -5.69 -15.13
N ASP A 233 -7.37 -4.44 -14.93
CA ASP A 233 -8.70 -3.93 -15.28
C ASP A 233 -8.57 -2.52 -15.87
N ALA A 234 -9.34 -2.25 -16.92
CA ALA A 234 -9.42 -0.93 -17.55
C ALA A 234 -10.55 -0.07 -16.95
N GLY A 235 -11.39 -0.63 -16.09
CA GLY A 235 -12.56 0.05 -15.52
C GLY A 235 -13.66 0.34 -16.53
N THR A 236 -13.64 -0.29 -17.71
CA THR A 236 -14.62 -0.04 -18.80
C THR A 236 -15.87 -0.92 -18.68
N ARG A 237 -16.00 -1.73 -17.62
CA ARG A 237 -17.20 -2.54 -17.41
C ARG A 237 -18.37 -1.61 -17.09
N PRO A 238 -19.51 -1.73 -17.79
CA PRO A 238 -20.66 -0.88 -17.52
C PRO A 238 -21.19 -1.14 -16.11
N LEU A 239 -21.55 -0.07 -15.40
CA LEU A 239 -22.28 -0.22 -14.14
C LEU A 239 -23.68 -0.78 -14.42
N PRO A 240 -24.21 -1.67 -13.55
CA PRO A 240 -25.59 -2.11 -13.64
C PRO A 240 -26.54 -0.91 -13.64
N LYS A 241 -27.41 -0.85 -14.66
CA LYS A 241 -28.41 0.22 -14.84
C LYS A 241 -29.76 -0.13 -14.23
N VAL A 242 -29.99 -1.41 -13.94
CA VAL A 242 -31.24 -1.94 -13.38
C VAL A 242 -30.90 -2.61 -12.06
N ALA A 243 -31.72 -2.36 -11.04
CA ALA A 243 -31.59 -3.04 -9.76
C ALA A 243 -31.79 -4.54 -9.95
N ALA A 244 -30.93 -5.35 -9.35
CA ALA A 244 -31.14 -6.79 -9.33
C ALA A 244 -32.40 -7.10 -8.51
N ARG A 245 -33.11 -8.17 -8.87
CA ARG A 245 -34.22 -8.69 -8.08
C ARG A 245 -33.75 -9.89 -7.27
N THR A 246 -34.06 -9.91 -5.98
CA THR A 246 -33.74 -11.01 -5.07
C THR A 246 -35.00 -11.57 -4.43
N PHE A 247 -35.08 -12.89 -4.33
CA PHE A 247 -36.20 -13.58 -3.70
C PHE A 247 -35.78 -14.07 -2.32
N VAL A 248 -36.60 -13.77 -1.32
CA VAL A 248 -36.43 -14.21 0.07
C VAL A 248 -37.68 -15.00 0.46
N GLU A 249 -37.49 -16.25 0.83
CA GLU A 249 -38.53 -17.09 1.39
C GLU A 249 -38.53 -16.90 2.91
N LEU A 250 -39.71 -16.77 3.51
CA LEU A 250 -39.86 -16.56 4.94
C LEU A 250 -39.87 -17.91 5.69
N ASP A 251 -38.75 -18.61 5.62
CA ASP A 251 -38.55 -19.99 6.08
C ASP A 251 -37.63 -20.13 7.31
N GLY A 252 -37.15 -19.01 7.85
CA GLY A 252 -36.28 -18.95 9.03
C GLY A 252 -34.79 -18.85 8.70
N ARG A 253 -34.40 -18.88 7.42
CA ARG A 253 -32.99 -18.82 7.00
C ARG A 253 -32.43 -17.41 7.01
N GLU A 254 -31.10 -17.34 6.94
CA GLU A 254 -30.37 -16.11 6.66
C GLU A 254 -30.03 -16.02 5.17
N TYR A 255 -30.34 -14.86 4.58
CA TYR A 255 -30.09 -14.54 3.19
C TYR A 255 -29.05 -13.42 3.13
N GLN A 256 -27.86 -13.73 2.62
CA GLN A 256 -26.85 -12.72 2.32
C GLN A 256 -27.06 -12.19 0.91
N ILE A 257 -27.37 -10.90 0.80
CA ILE A 257 -27.65 -10.21 -0.46
C ILE A 257 -26.51 -9.21 -0.71
N LEU A 258 -25.65 -9.57 -1.67
CA LEU A 258 -24.59 -8.68 -2.14
C LEU A 258 -25.11 -7.84 -3.32
N TYR A 259 -24.95 -6.52 -3.24
CA TYR A 259 -25.33 -5.61 -4.32
C TYR A 259 -24.14 -4.79 -4.81
N GLN A 260 -24.15 -4.37 -6.07
CA GLN A 260 -22.99 -3.73 -6.69
C GLN A 260 -23.09 -2.21 -6.74
N ASN A 261 -24.17 -1.68 -7.33
CA ASN A 261 -24.35 -0.24 -7.58
C ASN A 261 -25.74 0.24 -7.14
N LEU A 262 -26.76 -0.56 -7.45
CA LEU A 262 -28.14 -0.28 -7.09
C LEU A 262 -28.58 -1.26 -6.01
N LEU A 263 -29.24 -0.75 -4.97
CA LEU A 263 -29.90 -1.60 -3.98
C LEU A 263 -30.95 -2.46 -4.70
N PRO A 264 -31.04 -3.76 -4.38
CA PRO A 264 -31.90 -4.66 -5.10
C PRO A 264 -33.37 -4.44 -4.77
N GLU A 265 -34.23 -4.82 -5.69
CA GLU A 265 -35.63 -5.10 -5.40
C GLU A 265 -35.71 -6.43 -4.63
N ILE A 266 -36.51 -6.49 -3.56
CA ILE A 266 -36.61 -7.68 -2.72
C ILE A 266 -38.04 -8.21 -2.73
N SER A 267 -38.22 -9.40 -3.27
CA SER A 267 -39.48 -10.13 -3.21
C SER A 267 -39.50 -11.04 -2.00
N LEU A 268 -40.35 -10.71 -1.03
CA LEU A 268 -40.61 -11.55 0.15
C LEU A 268 -41.74 -12.50 -0.18
N SER A 269 -41.62 -13.77 0.22
CA SER A 269 -42.66 -14.77 -0.03
C SER A 269 -42.83 -15.75 1.13
N TRP A 270 -44.07 -16.12 1.41
CA TRP A 270 -44.42 -17.18 2.35
C TRP A 270 -45.04 -18.34 1.56
N LYS A 271 -44.18 -19.24 1.07
CA LYS A 271 -44.53 -20.29 0.11
C LYS A 271 -45.69 -21.20 0.55
N ASN A 272 -45.70 -21.58 1.83
CA ASN A 272 -46.70 -22.47 2.42
C ASN A 272 -47.72 -21.69 3.29
N ALA A 273 -48.00 -20.44 2.92
CA ALA A 273 -48.93 -19.62 3.70
C ALA A 273 -50.36 -20.19 3.66
N PRO A 274 -51.08 -20.20 4.78
CA PRO A 274 -52.51 -20.47 4.79
C PRO A 274 -53.26 -19.48 3.90
N ARG A 275 -54.37 -19.91 3.30
CA ARG A 275 -55.23 -19.01 2.52
C ARG A 275 -55.80 -17.92 3.43
N SER A 276 -55.55 -16.67 3.08
CA SER A 276 -56.04 -15.49 3.78
C SER A 276 -56.44 -14.43 2.76
N LEU A 277 -57.35 -13.54 3.14
CA LEU A 277 -57.66 -12.35 2.33
C LEU A 277 -56.53 -11.31 2.38
N ARG A 278 -55.72 -11.35 3.44
CA ARG A 278 -54.69 -10.35 3.70
C ARG A 278 -53.49 -10.97 4.40
N TYR A 279 -52.31 -10.50 4.00
CA TYR A 279 -51.01 -10.81 4.56
C TYR A 279 -50.33 -9.50 4.97
N THR A 280 -49.68 -9.46 6.14
CA THR A 280 -48.83 -8.33 6.54
C THR A 280 -47.39 -8.80 6.64
N PHE A 281 -46.54 -8.28 5.77
CA PHE A 281 -45.10 -8.50 5.79
C PHE A 281 -44.46 -7.46 6.71
N VAL A 282 -43.64 -7.92 7.64
CA VAL A 282 -42.92 -7.07 8.58
C VAL A 282 -41.43 -7.15 8.29
N VAL A 283 -40.79 -5.99 8.12
CA VAL A 283 -39.34 -5.86 7.96
C VAL A 283 -38.80 -5.02 9.11
N LYS A 284 -38.06 -5.67 10.00
CA LYS A 284 -37.52 -5.08 11.23
C LYS A 284 -36.02 -4.78 11.07
N PRO A 285 -35.60 -3.50 11.07
CA PRO A 285 -34.19 -3.14 11.14
C PRO A 285 -33.61 -3.45 12.54
N PRO A 286 -32.28 -3.43 12.72
CA PRO A 286 -31.66 -3.73 14.01
C PRO A 286 -31.88 -2.59 15.02
N SER A 287 -32.13 -1.37 14.52
CA SER A 287 -32.58 -0.22 15.29
C SER A 287 -33.56 0.59 14.45
N GLY A 288 -34.54 1.24 15.09
CA GLY A 288 -35.60 2.00 14.44
C GLY A 288 -36.93 1.27 14.33
N ALA A 289 -37.88 1.89 13.64
CA ALA A 289 -39.25 1.38 13.52
C ALA A 289 -39.33 0.21 12.53
N GLU A 290 -40.21 -0.74 12.85
CA GLU A 290 -40.57 -1.82 11.93
C GLU A 290 -41.38 -1.28 10.75
N LYS A 291 -41.08 -1.78 9.55
CA LYS A 291 -41.89 -1.52 8.36
C LYS A 291 -42.93 -2.61 8.19
N ARG A 292 -44.19 -2.24 8.02
CA ARG A 292 -45.31 -3.18 7.80
C ARG A 292 -45.93 -2.93 6.43
N ILE A 293 -46.08 -3.99 5.64
CA ILE A 293 -46.56 -3.94 4.25
C ILE A 293 -47.69 -4.93 4.09
N THR A 294 -48.85 -4.43 3.68
CA THR A 294 -50.02 -5.27 3.45
C THR A 294 -50.06 -5.76 2.01
N SER A 295 -50.34 -7.06 1.81
CA SER A 295 -50.50 -7.69 0.50
C SER A 295 -51.74 -8.57 0.48
N MET A 296 -52.37 -8.66 -0.69
CA MET A 296 -53.49 -9.59 -0.97
C MET A 296 -52.99 -10.98 -1.41
N SER A 297 -51.67 -11.17 -1.51
CA SER A 297 -51.04 -12.44 -1.87
C SER A 297 -50.04 -12.86 -0.79
N SER A 298 -49.64 -14.13 -0.79
CA SER A 298 -48.59 -14.66 0.09
C SER A 298 -47.18 -14.21 -0.32
N ALA A 299 -47.06 -13.14 -1.11
CA ALA A 299 -45.82 -12.47 -1.45
C ALA A 299 -45.99 -10.95 -1.47
N THR A 300 -44.89 -10.23 -1.32
CA THR A 300 -44.83 -8.78 -1.56
C THR A 300 -43.46 -8.41 -2.13
N THR A 301 -43.38 -7.24 -2.75
CA THR A 301 -42.14 -6.69 -3.27
C THR A 301 -41.80 -5.40 -2.54
N LEU A 302 -40.53 -5.27 -2.15
CA LEU A 302 -39.91 -4.03 -1.70
C LEU A 302 -39.21 -3.42 -2.92
N GLU A 303 -39.51 -2.15 -3.21
CA GLU A 303 -38.88 -1.39 -4.27
C GLU A 303 -37.38 -1.23 -4.02
N ALA A 304 -36.61 -1.01 -5.10
CA ALA A 304 -35.19 -0.77 -5.00
C ALA A 304 -34.89 0.43 -4.08
N GLY A 305 -34.06 0.20 -3.06
CA GLY A 305 -33.69 1.23 -2.07
C GLY A 305 -34.70 1.48 -0.95
N GLU A 306 -35.82 0.75 -0.94
CA GLU A 306 -36.84 0.85 0.10
C GLU A 306 -36.34 0.40 1.47
N ILE A 307 -35.38 -0.54 1.48
CA ILE A 307 -34.52 -0.83 2.62
C ILE A 307 -33.07 -0.61 2.23
N ARG A 308 -32.26 -0.12 3.17
CA ARG A 308 -30.84 0.21 2.95
C ARG A 308 -29.95 -0.97 3.30
N GLU A 309 -28.65 -0.84 3.09
CA GLU A 309 -27.66 -1.78 3.61
C GLU A 309 -27.83 -1.99 5.13
N GLY A 310 -27.71 -3.24 5.59
CA GLY A 310 -27.91 -3.58 7.01
C GLY A 310 -28.43 -4.99 7.24
N LYS A 311 -28.74 -5.29 8.51
CA LYS A 311 -29.26 -6.59 8.96
C LYS A 311 -30.71 -6.47 9.39
N TYR A 312 -31.60 -7.21 8.75
CA TYR A 312 -33.03 -7.14 8.98
C TYR A 312 -33.57 -8.50 9.43
N THR A 313 -34.58 -8.47 10.29
CA THR A 313 -35.42 -9.63 10.57
C THR A 313 -36.76 -9.44 9.87
N THR A 314 -37.21 -10.42 9.10
CA THR A 314 -38.44 -10.33 8.30
C THR A 314 -39.33 -11.53 8.52
N TRP A 315 -40.65 -11.30 8.58
CA TRP A 315 -41.67 -12.34 8.70
C TRP A 315 -43.00 -11.86 8.12
N ALA A 316 -43.95 -12.77 7.92
CA ALA A 316 -45.31 -12.45 7.52
C ALA A 316 -46.29 -12.83 8.62
N GLU A 317 -47.39 -12.08 8.74
CA GLU A 317 -48.45 -12.27 9.72
C GLU A 317 -49.82 -12.29 9.00
N LEU A 318 -50.75 -13.10 9.51
CA LEU A 318 -52.17 -13.07 9.15
C LEU A 318 -52.98 -12.34 10.22
N ASP A 319 -54.17 -11.87 9.86
CA ASP A 319 -55.09 -11.20 10.80
C ASP A 319 -55.51 -12.10 11.97
N ASN A 320 -55.43 -13.42 11.81
CA ASN A 320 -55.71 -14.41 12.86
C ASN A 320 -54.50 -14.72 13.77
N GLY A 321 -53.40 -13.97 13.64
CA GLY A 321 -52.20 -14.09 14.48
C GLY A 321 -51.20 -15.17 14.06
N ARG A 322 -51.49 -16.00 13.04
CA ARG A 322 -50.50 -16.95 12.51
C ARG A 322 -49.36 -16.19 11.82
N LYS A 323 -48.12 -16.66 12.02
CA LYS A 323 -46.91 -16.05 11.46
C LYS A 323 -46.11 -17.05 10.64
N SER A 324 -45.34 -16.57 9.68
CA SER A 324 -44.24 -17.33 9.08
C SER A 324 -43.09 -17.47 10.09
N GLU A 325 -42.11 -18.30 9.76
CA GLU A 325 -40.81 -18.25 10.43
C GLU A 325 -40.15 -16.89 10.16
N ALA A 326 -39.37 -16.42 11.14
CA ALA A 326 -38.63 -15.15 11.03
C ALA A 326 -37.29 -15.39 10.33
N SER A 327 -37.13 -14.84 9.14
CA SER A 327 -35.90 -14.95 8.33
C SER A 327 -35.02 -13.72 8.52
N ARG A 328 -33.74 -13.85 8.21
CA ARG A 328 -32.77 -12.74 8.28
C ARG A 328 -32.32 -12.33 6.88
N ILE A 329 -32.26 -11.03 6.65
CA ILE A 329 -31.66 -10.46 5.44
C ILE A 329 -30.42 -9.69 5.87
N VAL A 330 -29.27 -10.06 5.32
CA VAL A 330 -28.01 -9.31 5.46
C VAL A 330 -27.71 -8.70 4.11
N MET A 331 -27.88 -7.39 3.99
CA MET A 331 -27.62 -6.65 2.76
C MET A 331 -26.29 -5.92 2.88
N GLU A 332 -25.38 -6.15 1.93
CA GLU A 332 -24.01 -5.62 1.95
C GLU A 332 -23.55 -5.23 0.54
N LEU A 333 -22.75 -4.16 0.43
CA LEU A 333 -22.10 -3.79 -0.82
C LEU A 333 -21.03 -4.82 -1.20
N ASP A 334 -21.07 -5.29 -2.43
CA ASP A 334 -20.00 -6.08 -3.02
C ASP A 334 -18.77 -5.19 -3.29
N ASN A 335 -17.83 -5.18 -2.35
CA ASN A 335 -16.57 -4.42 -2.49
C ASN A 335 -15.65 -4.93 -3.61
N ALA A 336 -15.96 -6.07 -4.24
CA ALA A 336 -15.26 -6.55 -5.44
C ALA A 336 -15.92 -6.07 -6.75
N ALA A 337 -17.12 -5.48 -6.67
CA ALA A 337 -17.83 -4.98 -7.84
C ALA A 337 -17.23 -3.67 -8.37
N PRO A 338 -17.38 -3.38 -9.68
CA PRO A 338 -16.96 -2.11 -10.25
C PRO A 338 -17.68 -0.94 -9.56
N SER A 339 -16.90 -0.02 -8.98
CA SER A 339 -17.43 1.22 -8.38
C SER A 339 -17.52 2.38 -9.40
N ILE A 340 -17.05 2.14 -10.63
CA ILE A 340 -17.05 3.09 -11.74
C ILE A 340 -17.20 2.35 -13.06
N SER A 341 -17.62 3.09 -14.09
CA SER A 341 -17.39 2.75 -15.49
C SER A 341 -16.70 3.92 -16.17
N ILE A 342 -15.56 3.69 -16.81
CA ILE A 342 -14.91 4.65 -17.70
C ILE A 342 -15.51 4.47 -19.09
N ASP A 343 -16.29 5.46 -19.54
CA ASP A 343 -17.04 5.42 -20.79
C ASP A 343 -16.19 5.89 -21.97
N ARG A 344 -15.38 6.94 -21.77
CA ARG A 344 -14.59 7.55 -22.85
C ARG A 344 -13.30 8.15 -22.34
N VAL A 345 -12.25 7.94 -23.14
CA VAL A 345 -10.92 8.53 -22.98
C VAL A 345 -10.50 9.00 -24.36
N THR A 346 -10.26 10.30 -24.51
CA THR A 346 -9.85 10.89 -25.80
C THR A 346 -8.81 11.96 -25.59
N VAL A 347 -7.81 12.01 -26.46
CA VAL A 347 -6.86 13.14 -26.54
C VAL A 347 -7.31 14.07 -27.66
N ASP A 348 -7.53 15.34 -27.35
CA ASP A 348 -7.97 16.37 -28.30
C ASP A 348 -7.12 17.64 -28.08
N ASN A 349 -6.38 18.04 -29.11
CA ASN A 349 -5.43 19.17 -29.04
C ASN A 349 -4.45 19.09 -27.86
N GLY A 350 -3.99 17.88 -27.52
CA GLY A 350 -3.11 17.62 -26.37
C GLY A 350 -3.83 17.54 -25.02
N PHE A 351 -5.12 17.88 -24.93
CA PHE A 351 -5.90 17.72 -23.70
C PHE A 351 -6.46 16.31 -23.60
N LEU A 352 -6.28 15.67 -22.45
CA LEU A 352 -6.95 14.41 -22.19
C LEU A 352 -8.36 14.67 -21.63
N ARG A 353 -9.37 14.17 -22.32
CA ARG A 353 -10.75 14.14 -21.80
C ARG A 353 -11.07 12.74 -21.30
N VAL A 354 -11.60 12.68 -20.09
CA VAL A 354 -12.07 11.44 -19.46
C VAL A 354 -13.52 11.64 -19.04
N SER A 355 -14.38 10.67 -19.33
CA SER A 355 -15.75 10.65 -18.82
C SER A 355 -16.16 9.25 -18.42
N GLY A 356 -17.09 9.18 -17.48
CA GLY A 356 -17.61 7.92 -16.97
C GLY A 356 -18.78 8.11 -16.03
N SER A 357 -19.11 7.04 -15.33
CA SER A 357 -20.17 7.01 -14.30
C SER A 357 -19.66 6.37 -13.03
N ALA A 358 -20.07 6.86 -11.87
CA ALA A 358 -19.69 6.31 -10.56
C ALA A 358 -20.92 5.87 -9.75
N ILE A 359 -20.71 4.99 -8.77
CA ILE A 359 -21.77 4.59 -7.84
C ILE A 359 -22.08 5.71 -6.83
N GLU A 360 -23.24 5.64 -6.19
CA GLU A 360 -23.64 6.63 -5.17
C GLU A 360 -22.67 6.70 -3.98
N GLY A 361 -22.57 7.88 -3.35
CA GLY A 361 -21.70 8.11 -2.19
C GLY A 361 -20.21 8.21 -2.53
N THR A 362 -19.88 8.20 -3.82
CA THR A 362 -18.51 8.24 -4.33
C THR A 362 -18.03 9.67 -4.53
N THR A 363 -16.78 9.93 -4.15
CA THR A 363 -16.03 11.11 -4.59
C THR A 363 -15.10 10.75 -5.73
N VAL A 364 -15.09 11.56 -6.80
CA VAL A 364 -14.26 11.35 -7.98
C VAL A 364 -13.25 12.49 -8.09
N SER A 365 -12.02 12.14 -8.44
CA SER A 365 -10.98 13.10 -8.81
C SER A 365 -10.14 12.54 -9.94
N VAL A 366 -9.62 13.40 -10.80
CA VAL A 366 -8.74 13.01 -11.91
C VAL A 366 -7.43 13.73 -11.72
N THR A 367 -6.33 12.99 -11.54
CA THR A 367 -5.01 13.55 -11.19
C THR A 367 -5.11 14.50 -9.98
N ASN A 368 -5.82 14.06 -8.94
CA ASN A 368 -6.10 14.82 -7.70
C ASN A 368 -6.95 16.08 -7.85
N ILE A 369 -7.50 16.36 -9.03
CA ILE A 369 -8.47 17.45 -9.23
C ILE A 369 -9.88 16.89 -8.99
N PRO A 370 -10.63 17.36 -7.97
CA PRO A 370 -12.00 16.92 -7.74
C PRO A 370 -12.89 17.15 -8.97
N VAL A 371 -13.76 16.19 -9.27
CA VAL A 371 -14.71 16.27 -10.38
C VAL A 371 -16.10 16.05 -9.82
N GLU A 372 -17.00 16.98 -10.13
CA GLU A 372 -18.39 16.87 -9.71
C GLU A 372 -19.13 15.78 -10.50
N LEU A 373 -20.05 15.12 -9.82
CA LEU A 373 -20.97 14.17 -10.41
C LEU A 373 -22.27 14.89 -10.78
N ASP A 374 -22.79 14.66 -11.98
CA ASP A 374 -24.11 15.14 -12.36
C ASP A 374 -25.23 14.36 -11.64
N ARG A 375 -26.48 14.77 -11.85
CA ARG A 375 -27.67 14.09 -11.27
C ARG A 375 -27.81 12.61 -11.64
N HIS A 376 -27.13 12.17 -12.70
CA HIS A 376 -27.10 10.78 -13.15
C HIS A 376 -25.81 10.06 -12.70
N ARG A 377 -25.01 10.71 -11.84
CA ARG A 377 -23.72 10.23 -11.33
C ARG A 377 -22.66 10.06 -12.43
N ARG A 378 -22.75 10.86 -13.49
CA ARG A 378 -21.75 10.92 -14.54
C ARG A 378 -20.73 12.00 -14.22
N PHE A 379 -19.49 11.77 -14.61
CA PHE A 379 -18.41 12.75 -14.51
C PHE A 379 -17.78 12.97 -15.88
N SER A 380 -17.22 14.17 -16.05
CA SER A 380 -16.36 14.48 -17.19
C SER A 380 -15.28 15.45 -16.73
N ALA A 381 -14.04 15.16 -17.12
CA ALA A 381 -12.88 15.97 -16.82
C ALA A 381 -12.05 16.19 -18.07
N THR A 382 -11.41 17.36 -18.15
CA THR A 382 -10.41 17.68 -19.17
C THR A 382 -9.12 18.04 -18.44
N LEU A 383 -8.03 17.34 -18.77
CA LEU A 383 -6.72 17.53 -18.19
C LEU A 383 -5.77 18.17 -19.21
N PRO A 384 -4.88 19.06 -18.77
CA PRO A 384 -3.82 19.57 -19.63
C PRO A 384 -2.82 18.45 -20.01
N PRO A 385 -2.06 18.63 -21.11
CA PRO A 385 -1.06 17.66 -21.60
C PRO A 385 0.08 17.37 -20.61
N GLU A 386 0.33 18.25 -19.65
CA GLU A 386 1.48 18.20 -18.76
C GLU A 386 1.08 17.76 -17.35
N SER A 387 1.03 16.45 -17.13
CA SER A 387 1.17 15.90 -15.78
C SER A 387 2.53 15.20 -15.67
N ASP A 388 3.21 15.35 -14.53
CA ASP A 388 4.44 14.58 -14.21
C ASP A 388 4.21 13.06 -14.25
N ASP A 389 2.95 12.62 -14.18
CA ASP A 389 2.54 11.23 -14.37
C ASP A 389 2.50 10.86 -15.87
N GLU A 390 3.02 9.66 -16.19
CA GLU A 390 3.04 9.04 -17.52
C GLU A 390 1.63 8.79 -18.07
N ALA A 391 0.68 8.55 -17.18
CA ALA A 391 -0.72 8.39 -17.49
C ALA A 391 -1.55 8.95 -16.33
N PRO A 392 -2.63 9.68 -16.60
CA PRO A 392 -3.52 10.13 -15.55
C PRO A 392 -4.35 8.97 -14.99
N ALA A 393 -4.71 9.09 -13.72
CA ALA A 393 -5.59 8.15 -13.05
C ALA A 393 -6.85 8.85 -12.55
N VAL A 394 -7.98 8.17 -12.70
CA VAL A 394 -9.23 8.53 -12.02
C VAL A 394 -9.19 7.93 -10.62
N ARG A 395 -9.04 8.78 -9.61
CA ARG A 395 -9.12 8.40 -8.20
C ARG A 395 -10.56 8.46 -7.74
N ILE A 396 -10.96 7.42 -7.03
CA ILE A 396 -12.28 7.21 -6.47
C ILE A 396 -12.11 6.92 -5.00
N ALA A 397 -12.87 7.61 -4.17
CA ALA A 397 -13.00 7.24 -2.76
C ALA A 397 -14.46 7.05 -2.40
N HIS A 398 -14.75 5.90 -1.81
CA HIS A 398 -16.06 5.53 -1.29
C HIS A 398 -15.88 4.89 0.09
N ALA A 399 -16.79 5.19 1.02
CA ALA A 399 -16.62 4.83 2.43
C ALA A 399 -16.48 3.33 2.69
N LYS A 400 -17.02 2.47 1.81
CA LYS A 400 -17.06 1.01 2.00
C LYS A 400 -16.10 0.23 1.10
N SER A 401 -16.00 0.63 -0.17
CA SER A 401 -15.07 -0.02 -1.12
C SER A 401 -13.65 0.54 -1.00
N GLY A 402 -13.47 1.68 -0.33
CA GLY A 402 -12.18 2.29 -0.09
C GLY A 402 -11.74 3.16 -1.26
N ILE A 403 -10.43 3.17 -1.51
CA ILE A 403 -9.81 4.05 -2.50
C ILE A 403 -9.42 3.21 -3.72
N HIS A 404 -9.88 3.63 -4.89
CA HIS A 404 -9.53 3.00 -6.16
C HIS A 404 -8.90 4.02 -7.11
N TYR A 405 -7.90 3.60 -7.87
CA TYR A 405 -7.32 4.38 -8.95
C TYR A 405 -7.51 3.61 -10.25
N TYR A 406 -8.11 4.24 -11.25
CA TYR A 406 -8.28 3.67 -12.58
C TYR A 406 -7.31 4.36 -13.54
N VAL A 407 -6.28 3.64 -13.96
CA VAL A 407 -5.25 4.17 -14.84
C VAL A 407 -5.82 4.32 -16.25
N VAL A 408 -5.80 5.56 -16.73
CA VAL A 408 -6.34 5.91 -18.03
C VAL A 408 -5.19 5.98 -19.02
N ARG A 409 -5.11 4.99 -19.91
CA ARG A 409 -4.13 4.98 -21.00
C ARG A 409 -4.82 5.28 -22.31
N ASP A 410 -4.17 6.08 -23.15
CA ASP A 410 -4.65 6.35 -24.50
C ASP A 410 -4.78 5.03 -25.29
N ALA A 411 -5.89 4.90 -26.02
CA ALA A 411 -6.11 3.79 -26.93
C ALA A 411 -5.09 3.76 -28.08
N ALA A 412 -4.51 4.92 -28.45
CA ALA A 412 -3.48 5.03 -29.49
C ALA A 412 -2.09 4.53 -29.04
N GLN A 413 -1.87 4.31 -27.74
CA GLN A 413 -0.65 3.71 -27.22
C GLN A 413 -0.71 2.16 -27.18
N ARG A 414 -1.75 1.53 -27.77
CA ARG A 414 -1.96 0.07 -27.74
C ARG A 414 -0.97 -0.70 -28.61
#